data_AF-A0A819J8Q0-F1
#
_entry.id   AF-A0A819J8Q0-F1
#
_cell.length_a   1.000
_cell.length_b   1.000
_cell.length_c   1.000
_cell.angle_alpha   90.00
_cell.angle_beta   90.00
_cell.angle_gamma   90.00
#
_symmetry.space_group_name_H-M   'P 1'
#
loop_
_entity.id
_entity.type
_entity.pdbx_description
1 polymer ?
#
loop_
_entity_poly.entity_id
_entity_poly.type
_entity_poly.pdbx_seq_one_letter_code
_entity_poly.pdbx_strand_id
1 'polypeptide(L)'
;MKFFIISILFIVILNIYCQQVEDIVQCNDIDINHEKLEQMTIKEQEQFIKSILDEYDTNITSLAYITSLAEFQTHLYLNDSSKRRTTDKYYEIYRSCLKTIAIVARRFQSLINNNQTSIRWLLLRTQAIGDAGENNTVIKLEMQKLRSRMKEIYHRKFIWNNTQLGIDEVQEVLGKLESPDDLLSLWNAAYEVAIPMRDYYSTLIAIQNQQAKQNRTSAVTHSHISCSQLF
;
A
#
# COMPACT_ATOMS: atom_id res chain seq x y z
N MET A 1 -21.99 28.00 -18.79
CA MET A 1 -20.98 27.85 -19.87
C MET A 1 -19.53 27.90 -19.37
N LYS A 2 -19.08 28.93 -18.62
CA LYS A 2 -17.68 29.04 -18.15
C LYS A 2 -17.17 27.84 -17.32
N PHE A 3 -18.00 27.30 -16.43
CA PHE A 3 -17.65 26.12 -15.61
C PHE A 3 -17.39 24.84 -16.42
N PHE A 4 -18.11 24.68 -17.54
CA PHE A 4 -18.01 23.53 -18.41
C PHE A 4 -16.70 23.55 -19.22
N ILE A 5 -16.29 24.73 -19.68
CA ILE A 5 -15.03 24.93 -20.41
C ILE A 5 -13.83 24.66 -19.49
N ILE A 6 -13.87 25.13 -18.23
CA ILE A 6 -12.80 24.87 -17.25
C ILE A 6 -12.69 23.38 -16.94
N SER A 7 -13.81 22.67 -16.78
CA SER A 7 -13.79 21.23 -16.52
C SER A 7 -13.21 20.43 -17.68
N ILE A 8 -13.55 20.79 -18.93
CA ILE A 8 -12.98 20.13 -20.12
C ILE A 8 -11.48 20.41 -20.24
N LEU A 9 -11.03 21.65 -20.01
CA LEU A 9 -9.61 21.99 -20.05
C LEU A 9 -8.81 21.24 -18.99
N PHE A 10 -9.38 21.10 -17.79
CA PHE A 10 -8.77 20.32 -16.71
C PHE A 10 -8.66 18.83 -17.09
N ILE A 11 -9.69 18.24 -17.70
CA ILE A 11 -9.67 16.85 -18.19
C ILE A 11 -8.61 16.65 -19.30
N VAL A 12 -8.48 17.60 -20.22
CA VAL A 12 -7.49 17.54 -21.32
C VAL A 12 -6.07 17.63 -20.77
N ILE A 13 -5.79 18.58 -19.86
CA ILE A 13 -4.50 18.72 -19.19
C ILE A 13 -4.16 17.44 -18.42
N LEU A 14 -5.11 16.88 -17.68
CA LEU A 14 -4.95 15.62 -16.95
C LEU A 14 -4.63 14.43 -17.87
N ASN A 15 -5.29 14.33 -19.03
CA ASN A 15 -5.02 13.25 -19.99
C ASN A 15 -3.64 13.38 -20.66
N ILE A 16 -3.23 14.60 -21.03
CA ILE A 16 -1.88 14.84 -21.60
C ILE A 16 -0.81 14.48 -20.57
N TYR A 17 -1.01 14.86 -19.30
CA TYR A 17 -0.08 14.52 -18.22
C TYR A 17 -0.02 13.01 -18.00
N CYS A 18 -1.15 12.30 -18.06
CA CYS A 18 -1.18 10.84 -17.92
C CYS A 18 -0.45 10.12 -19.07
N GLN A 19 -0.48 10.64 -20.30
CA GLN A 19 0.22 10.03 -21.43
C GLN A 19 1.75 10.18 -21.34
N GLN A 20 2.25 11.30 -20.82
CA GLN A 20 3.69 11.51 -20.65
C GLN A 20 4.31 10.61 -19.57
N VAL A 21 3.54 10.14 -18.60
CA VAL A 21 4.06 9.32 -17.50
C VAL A 21 4.59 7.96 -17.96
N GLU A 22 4.02 7.37 -19.02
CA GLU A 22 4.42 6.03 -19.48
C GLU A 22 5.91 5.99 -19.88
N ASP A 23 6.52 7.13 -20.19
CA ASP A 23 7.91 7.27 -20.58
C ASP A 23 8.87 7.71 -19.44
N ILE A 24 8.36 8.12 -18.26
CA ILE A 24 9.13 9.07 -17.41
C ILE A 24 9.67 8.50 -16.08
N VAL A 25 9.12 7.43 -15.49
CA VAL A 25 9.61 6.99 -14.15
C VAL A 25 9.99 5.52 -14.13
N GLN A 26 11.23 5.23 -14.53
CA GLN A 26 11.85 3.95 -14.27
C GLN A 26 12.59 4.01 -12.93
N CYS A 27 12.10 3.24 -11.95
CA CYS A 27 12.87 2.99 -10.73
C CYS A 27 13.88 1.89 -11.01
N ASN A 28 15.00 2.29 -11.61
CA ASN A 28 16.08 1.38 -11.95
C ASN A 28 16.78 0.87 -10.69
N ASP A 29 17.19 -0.40 -10.75
CA ASP A 29 18.10 -0.95 -9.75
C ASP A 29 19.45 -0.27 -9.94
N ILE A 30 19.96 0.35 -8.88
CA ILE A 30 21.27 0.99 -8.89
C ILE A 30 22.28 -0.06 -8.41
N ASP A 31 23.20 -0.45 -9.29
CA ASP A 31 24.31 -1.31 -8.91
C ASP A 31 25.26 -0.55 -7.99
N ILE A 32 25.37 -1.02 -6.74
CA ILE A 32 26.22 -0.39 -5.73
C ILE A 32 27.52 -1.16 -5.68
N ASN A 33 28.59 -0.53 -6.15
CA ASN A 33 29.94 -1.05 -5.96
C ASN A 33 30.34 -0.94 -4.48
N HIS A 34 30.22 -2.05 -3.75
CA HIS A 34 30.53 -2.15 -2.33
C HIS A 34 32.00 -1.80 -2.02
N GLU A 35 32.94 -2.19 -2.87
CA GLU A 35 34.37 -1.90 -2.67
C GLU A 35 34.64 -0.38 -2.72
N LYS A 36 34.00 0.32 -3.66
CA LYS A 36 34.08 1.78 -3.76
C LYS A 36 33.43 2.46 -2.55
N LEU A 37 32.32 1.91 -2.05
CA LEU A 37 31.61 2.43 -0.88
C LEU A 37 32.46 2.30 0.39
N GLU A 38 33.15 1.18 0.57
CA GLU A 38 34.04 0.92 1.71
C GLU A 38 35.28 1.84 1.73
N GLN A 39 35.72 2.31 0.56
CA GLN A 39 36.81 3.27 0.42
C GLN A 39 36.41 4.72 0.73
N MET A 40 35.12 5.03 0.80
CA MET A 40 34.62 6.38 1.11
C MET A 40 34.71 6.70 2.60
N THR A 41 34.94 7.98 2.92
CA THR A 41 34.73 8.49 4.27
C THR A 41 33.25 8.40 4.66
N ILE A 42 32.96 8.39 5.96
CA ILE A 42 31.59 8.34 6.48
C ILE A 42 30.71 9.48 5.91
N LYS A 43 31.27 10.69 5.79
CA LYS A 43 30.55 11.85 5.24
C LYS A 43 30.24 11.69 3.75
N GLU A 44 31.12 11.05 2.99
CA GLU A 44 30.90 10.75 1.56
C GLU A 44 29.85 9.65 1.40
N GLN A 45 29.87 8.61 2.24
CA GLN A 45 28.84 7.58 2.28
C GLN A 45 27.46 8.18 2.58
N GLU A 46 27.37 9.08 3.58
CA GLU A 46 26.16 9.83 3.90
C GLU A 46 25.60 10.60 2.70
N GLN A 47 26.45 11.38 2.04
CA GLN A 47 26.05 12.18 0.89
C GLN A 47 25.61 11.30 -0.27
N PHE A 48 26.30 10.19 -0.52
CA PHE A 48 25.97 9.23 -1.57
C PHE A 48 24.63 8.53 -1.33
N ILE A 49 24.40 8.02 -0.10
CA ILE A 49 23.12 7.40 0.28
C ILE A 49 22.00 8.42 0.16
N LYS A 50 22.23 9.65 0.65
CA LYS A 50 21.24 10.71 0.59
C LYS A 50 20.89 11.06 -0.86
N SER A 51 21.88 11.20 -1.75
CA SER A 51 21.58 11.49 -3.16
C SER A 51 20.76 10.40 -3.84
N ILE A 52 21.06 9.13 -3.55
CA ILE A 52 20.27 8.00 -4.07
C ILE A 52 18.83 8.05 -3.55
N LEU A 53 18.67 8.32 -2.26
CA LEU A 53 17.34 8.35 -1.65
C LEU A 53 16.53 9.59 -2.04
N ASP A 54 17.17 10.73 -2.27
CA ASP A 54 16.52 11.95 -2.77
C ASP A 54 16.02 11.75 -4.22
N GLU A 55 16.80 11.06 -5.07
CA GLU A 55 16.36 10.66 -6.42
C GLU A 55 15.15 9.73 -6.34
N TYR A 56 15.21 8.73 -5.47
CA TYR A 56 14.09 7.81 -5.25
C TYR A 56 12.85 8.49 -4.64
N ASP A 57 13.02 9.45 -3.72
CA ASP A 57 11.90 10.19 -3.12
C ASP A 57 11.17 11.04 -4.19
N THR A 58 11.94 11.65 -5.10
CA THR A 58 11.37 12.40 -6.24
C THR A 58 10.56 11.48 -7.16
N ASN A 59 11.09 10.30 -7.46
CA ASN A 59 10.43 9.29 -8.31
C ASN A 59 9.18 8.70 -7.64
N ILE A 60 9.27 8.31 -6.36
CA ILE A 60 8.14 7.82 -5.56
C ILE A 60 7.06 8.88 -5.48
N THR A 61 7.41 10.13 -5.18
CA THR A 61 6.42 11.22 -5.01
C THR A 61 5.66 11.45 -6.31
N SER A 62 6.36 11.44 -7.43
CA SER A 62 5.74 11.55 -8.76
C SER A 62 4.79 10.39 -9.02
N LEU A 63 5.24 9.14 -8.81
CA LEU A 63 4.40 7.94 -8.99
C LEU A 63 3.20 7.89 -8.03
N ALA A 64 3.38 8.32 -6.77
CA ALA A 64 2.31 8.38 -5.77
C ALA A 64 1.23 9.39 -6.19
N TYR A 65 1.64 10.55 -6.71
CA TYR A 65 0.72 11.55 -7.25
C TYR A 65 -0.09 10.98 -8.43
N ILE A 66 0.58 10.34 -9.39
CA ILE A 66 -0.08 9.78 -10.57
C ILE A 66 -1.03 8.64 -10.19
N THR A 67 -0.61 7.76 -9.27
CA THR A 67 -1.45 6.66 -8.78
C THR A 67 -2.70 7.21 -8.10
N SER A 68 -2.55 8.23 -7.24
CA SER A 68 -3.67 8.90 -6.58
C SER A 68 -4.61 9.56 -7.58
N LEU A 69 -4.07 10.16 -8.64
CA LEU A 69 -4.87 10.78 -9.70
C LEU A 69 -5.66 9.73 -10.52
N ALA A 70 -5.04 8.60 -10.84
CA ALA A 70 -5.70 7.50 -11.53
C ALA A 70 -6.83 6.88 -10.68
N GLU A 71 -6.58 6.72 -9.38
CA GLU A 71 -7.60 6.27 -8.41
C GLU A 71 -8.78 7.25 -8.34
N PHE A 72 -8.48 8.56 -8.26
CA PHE A 72 -9.50 9.60 -8.29
C PHE A 72 -10.35 9.54 -9.58
N GLN A 73 -9.72 9.36 -10.74
CA GLN A 73 -10.45 9.18 -12.01
C GLN A 73 -11.35 7.92 -11.97
N THR A 74 -10.87 6.81 -11.43
CA THR A 74 -11.67 5.58 -11.31
C THR A 74 -12.90 5.79 -10.41
N HIS A 75 -12.76 6.58 -9.33
CA HIS A 75 -13.89 6.97 -8.48
C HIS A 75 -14.91 7.86 -9.20
N LEU A 76 -14.48 8.74 -10.11
CA LEU A 76 -15.38 9.57 -10.91
C LEU A 76 -16.09 8.76 -12.01
N TYR A 77 -15.45 7.72 -12.55
CA TYR A 77 -15.93 6.92 -13.68
C TYR A 77 -16.12 5.45 -13.28
N LEU A 78 -17.00 5.19 -12.31
CA LEU A 78 -17.19 3.88 -11.65
C LEU A 78 -17.39 2.67 -12.59
N ASN A 79 -17.86 2.88 -13.81
CA ASN A 79 -18.15 1.82 -14.79
C ASN A 79 -17.10 1.69 -15.90
N ASP A 80 -16.07 2.53 -15.92
CA ASP A 80 -15.05 2.48 -16.98
C ASP A 80 -13.93 1.50 -16.62
N SER A 81 -14.06 0.28 -17.15
CA SER A 81 -13.05 -0.78 -16.97
C SER A 81 -11.66 -0.39 -17.49
N SER A 82 -11.55 0.55 -18.43
CA SER A 82 -10.25 1.03 -18.92
C SER A 82 -9.52 1.86 -17.86
N LYS A 83 -10.23 2.75 -17.16
CA LYS A 83 -9.69 3.57 -16.06
C LYS A 83 -9.22 2.72 -14.89
N ARG A 84 -9.96 1.65 -14.58
CA ARG A 84 -9.55 0.67 -13.58
C ARG A 84 -8.25 -0.04 -13.95
N ARG A 85 -8.12 -0.50 -15.21
CA ARG A 85 -6.87 -1.12 -15.70
C ARG A 85 -5.68 -0.15 -15.64
N THR A 86 -5.89 1.12 -15.98
CA THR A 86 -4.86 2.16 -15.87
C THR A 86 -4.42 2.37 -14.42
N THR A 87 -5.36 2.40 -13.48
CA THR A 87 -5.06 2.51 -12.04
C THR A 87 -4.26 1.31 -11.55
N ASP A 88 -4.69 0.09 -11.90
CA ASP A 88 -3.98 -1.15 -11.55
C ASP A 88 -2.54 -1.14 -12.12
N LYS A 89 -2.34 -0.68 -13.37
CA LYS A 89 -1.02 -0.53 -13.99
C LYS A 89 -0.12 0.42 -13.18
N TYR A 90 -0.59 1.61 -12.83
CA TYR A 90 0.21 2.57 -12.07
C TYR A 90 0.51 2.09 -10.64
N TYR A 91 -0.45 1.41 -10.01
CA TYR A 91 -0.25 0.83 -8.69
C TYR A 91 0.85 -0.25 -8.70
N GLU A 92 0.91 -1.09 -9.72
CA GLU A 92 1.97 -2.09 -9.88
C GLU A 92 3.34 -1.44 -10.13
N ILE A 93 3.42 -0.39 -10.95
CA ILE A 93 4.67 0.37 -11.16
C ILE A 93 5.14 1.01 -9.84
N TYR A 94 4.22 1.68 -9.12
CA TYR A 94 4.51 2.29 -7.82
C TYR A 94 5.01 1.26 -6.81
N ARG A 95 4.32 0.11 -6.67
CA ARG A 95 4.77 -0.99 -5.80
C ARG A 95 6.13 -1.55 -6.21
N SER A 96 6.36 -1.74 -7.51
CA SER A 96 7.65 -2.23 -8.02
C SER A 96 8.77 -1.27 -7.65
N CYS A 97 8.54 0.03 -7.78
CA CYS A 97 9.49 1.06 -7.37
C CYS A 97 9.81 0.97 -5.87
N LEU A 98 8.79 0.91 -5.01
CA LEU A 98 8.98 0.77 -3.57
C LEU A 98 9.80 -0.48 -3.21
N LYS A 99 9.60 -1.60 -3.93
CA LYS A 99 10.40 -2.82 -3.75
C LYS A 99 11.86 -2.62 -4.14
N THR A 100 12.15 -2.02 -5.30
CA THR A 100 13.52 -1.71 -5.72
C THR A 100 14.24 -0.87 -4.66
N ILE A 101 13.56 0.15 -4.14
CA ILE A 101 14.14 1.07 -3.17
C ILE A 101 14.40 0.37 -1.84
N ALA A 102 13.51 -0.51 -1.39
CA ALA A 102 13.77 -1.33 -0.21
C ALA A 102 14.95 -2.29 -0.42
N ILE A 103 15.09 -2.91 -1.59
CA ILE A 103 16.24 -3.78 -1.92
C ILE A 103 17.54 -2.97 -1.86
N VAL A 104 17.56 -1.80 -2.48
CA VAL A 104 18.73 -0.89 -2.45
C VAL A 104 19.03 -0.44 -1.03
N ALA A 105 18.01 -0.08 -0.24
CA ALA A 105 18.18 0.29 1.16
C ALA A 105 18.74 -0.86 2.02
N ARG A 106 18.44 -2.13 1.70
CA ARG A 106 19.05 -3.29 2.38
C ARG A 106 20.53 -3.46 2.05
N ARG A 107 21.00 -3.05 0.86
CA ARG A 107 22.43 -3.11 0.52
C ARG A 107 23.28 -2.22 1.44
N PHE A 108 22.68 -1.20 2.04
CA PHE A 108 23.33 -0.32 3.02
C PHE A 108 23.18 -0.80 4.48
N GLN A 109 22.62 -1.99 4.73
CA GLN A 109 22.38 -2.50 6.10
C GLN A 109 23.67 -2.61 6.93
N SER A 110 24.81 -2.95 6.32
CA SER A 110 26.10 -3.02 7.00
C SER A 110 26.54 -1.68 7.59
N LEU A 111 26.13 -0.57 6.99
CA LEU A 111 26.42 0.79 7.46
C LEU A 111 25.56 1.22 8.65
N ILE A 112 24.44 0.53 8.90
CA ILE A 112 23.51 0.84 10.02
C ILE A 112 24.15 0.57 11.39
N ASN A 113 25.16 -0.29 11.46
CA ASN A 113 25.83 -0.63 12.71
C ASN A 113 26.76 0.48 13.22
N ASN A 114 27.12 1.45 12.37
CA ASN A 114 27.99 2.56 12.74
C ASN A 114 27.21 3.73 13.36
N ASN A 115 26.49 3.53 14.48
CA ASN A 115 25.91 4.54 15.40
C ASN A 115 25.24 5.83 14.81
N GLN A 116 24.93 5.88 13.53
CA GLN A 116 24.40 7.07 12.85
C GLN A 116 22.89 6.99 12.74
N THR A 117 22.23 7.66 13.68
CA THR A 117 20.77 7.64 13.87
C THR A 117 20.00 8.09 12.62
N SER A 118 20.50 9.08 11.88
CA SER A 118 19.83 9.64 10.68
C SER A 118 19.78 8.66 9.50
N ILE A 119 20.91 8.09 9.11
CA ILE A 119 20.98 7.08 8.03
C ILE A 119 20.21 5.83 8.44
N ARG A 120 20.35 5.40 9.69
CA ARG A 120 19.63 4.24 10.23
C ARG A 120 18.12 4.40 10.12
N TRP A 121 17.56 5.52 10.56
CA TRP A 121 16.11 5.75 10.45
C TRP A 121 15.63 5.81 9.01
N LEU A 122 16.40 6.47 8.16
CA LEU A 122 16.06 6.61 6.75
C LEU A 122 16.05 5.24 6.05
N LEU A 123 17.07 4.41 6.25
CA LEU A 123 17.15 3.06 5.70
C LEU A 123 16.06 2.14 6.27
N LEU A 124 15.81 2.17 7.58
CA LEU A 124 14.77 1.36 8.22
C LEU A 124 13.36 1.72 7.70
N ARG A 125 13.06 3.01 7.51
CA ARG A 125 11.78 3.46 6.96
C ARG A 125 11.60 2.96 5.53
N THR A 126 12.63 3.11 4.70
CA THR A 126 12.62 2.69 3.29
C THR A 126 12.48 1.18 3.14
N GLN A 127 13.17 0.41 3.98
CA GLN A 127 13.03 -1.04 4.03
C GLN A 127 11.62 -1.44 4.42
N ALA A 128 11.05 -0.85 5.47
CA ALA A 128 9.69 -1.18 5.93
C ALA A 128 8.61 -0.91 4.87
N ILE A 129 8.82 0.07 3.99
CA ILE A 129 7.88 0.44 2.92
C ILE A 129 7.89 -0.60 1.78
N GLY A 130 9.04 -1.13 1.36
CA GLY A 130 9.11 -2.17 0.33
C GLY A 130 9.07 -3.61 0.85
N ASP A 131 9.32 -3.85 2.14
CA ASP A 131 9.13 -5.12 2.85
C ASP A 131 7.68 -5.41 3.21
N ALA A 132 6.70 -4.80 2.54
CA ALA A 132 5.33 -5.31 2.55
C ALA A 132 5.22 -6.68 1.81
N GLY A 133 6.11 -7.65 2.13
CA GLY A 133 5.81 -9.08 2.25
C GLY A 133 5.20 -9.77 1.05
N GLU A 134 5.58 -9.40 -0.17
CA GLU A 134 4.92 -9.88 -1.40
C GLU A 134 5.68 -10.99 -2.16
N ASN A 135 6.74 -11.55 -1.60
CA ASN A 135 7.52 -12.58 -2.32
C ASN A 135 6.81 -13.95 -2.37
N ASN A 136 5.88 -14.21 -1.45
CA ASN A 136 5.10 -15.44 -1.45
C ASN A 136 3.78 -15.21 -2.23
N THR A 137 3.81 -15.59 -3.51
CA THR A 137 2.67 -15.49 -4.44
C THR A 137 1.42 -16.22 -3.94
N VAL A 138 1.60 -17.32 -3.19
CA VAL A 138 0.49 -18.08 -2.58
C VAL A 138 -0.18 -17.26 -1.49
N ILE A 139 0.60 -16.69 -0.56
CA ILE A 139 0.07 -15.83 0.52
C ILE A 139 -0.63 -14.61 -0.07
N LYS A 140 -0.06 -13.98 -1.11
CA LYS A 140 -0.68 -12.83 -1.80
C LYS A 140 -2.06 -13.19 -2.36
N LEU A 141 -2.16 -14.33 -3.05
CA LEU A 141 -3.41 -14.81 -3.63
C LEU A 141 -4.45 -15.13 -2.54
N GLU A 142 -4.03 -15.75 -1.44
CA GLU A 142 -4.91 -16.05 -0.31
C GLU A 142 -5.43 -14.78 0.36
N MET A 143 -4.57 -13.79 0.62
CA MET A 143 -5.00 -12.49 1.15
C MET A 143 -5.97 -11.78 0.22
N GLN A 144 -5.75 -11.83 -1.09
CA GLN A 144 -6.65 -11.24 -2.08
C GLN A 144 -8.02 -11.93 -2.07
N LYS A 145 -8.05 -13.26 -2.01
CA LYS A 145 -9.30 -14.05 -1.90
C LYS A 145 -10.05 -13.69 -0.61
N LEU A 146 -9.35 -13.64 0.53
CA LEU A 146 -9.93 -13.26 1.83
C LEU A 146 -10.54 -11.86 1.78
N ARG A 147 -9.77 -10.86 1.32
CA ARG A 147 -10.24 -9.47 1.19
C ARG A 147 -11.43 -9.35 0.26
N SER A 148 -11.42 -10.05 -0.87
CA SER A 148 -12.55 -10.08 -1.80
C SER A 148 -13.80 -10.66 -1.15
N ARG A 149 -13.67 -11.76 -0.40
CA ARG A 149 -14.79 -12.42 0.27
C ARG A 149 -15.36 -11.60 1.42
N MET A 150 -14.49 -10.97 2.22
CA MET A 150 -14.91 -10.02 3.25
C MET A 150 -15.62 -8.82 2.64
N LYS A 151 -15.10 -8.27 1.54
CA LYS A 151 -15.75 -7.19 0.80
C LYS A 151 -17.14 -7.62 0.30
N GLU A 152 -17.26 -8.81 -0.28
CA GLU A 152 -18.54 -9.35 -0.71
C GLU A 152 -19.55 -9.41 0.44
N ILE A 153 -19.15 -9.98 1.60
CA ILE A 153 -20.01 -10.07 2.78
C ILE A 153 -20.44 -8.69 3.27
N TYR A 154 -19.52 -7.72 3.30
CA TYR A 154 -19.80 -6.34 3.75
C TYR A 154 -20.90 -5.67 2.91
N HIS A 155 -20.95 -5.96 1.61
CA HIS A 155 -21.91 -5.37 0.68
C HIS A 155 -23.19 -6.21 0.53
N ARG A 156 -23.36 -7.30 1.31
CA ARG A 156 -24.61 -8.07 1.28
C ARG A 156 -25.73 -7.25 1.90
N LYS A 157 -26.90 -7.29 1.25
CA LYS A 157 -28.12 -6.80 1.85
C LYS A 157 -28.60 -7.77 2.93
N PHE A 158 -29.18 -7.25 4.00
CA PHE A 158 -29.83 -8.04 5.03
C PHE A 158 -31.32 -7.75 5.09
N ILE A 159 -32.07 -8.68 5.69
CA ILE A 159 -33.53 -8.63 5.74
C ILE A 159 -33.94 -8.12 7.12
N TRP A 160 -34.66 -7.01 7.17
CA TRP A 160 -35.26 -6.46 8.39
C TRP A 160 -36.71 -6.05 8.09
N ASN A 161 -37.67 -6.57 8.86
CA ASN A 161 -39.11 -6.32 8.64
C ASN A 161 -39.55 -6.52 7.18
N ASN A 162 -39.17 -7.65 6.56
CA ASN A 162 -39.42 -7.99 5.15
C ASN A 162 -38.80 -7.02 4.11
N THR A 163 -37.96 -6.09 4.56
CA THR A 163 -37.25 -5.14 3.70
C THR A 163 -35.78 -5.57 3.56
N GLN A 164 -35.24 -5.51 2.35
CA GLN A 164 -33.82 -5.73 2.12
C GLN A 164 -33.06 -4.41 2.19
N LEU A 165 -32.13 -4.30 3.13
CA LEU A 165 -31.33 -3.10 3.37
C LEU A 165 -29.84 -3.40 3.13
N GLY A 166 -29.16 -2.53 2.40
CA GLY A 166 -27.70 -2.41 2.35
C GLY A 166 -27.18 -1.47 3.43
N ILE A 167 -25.86 -1.46 3.65
CA ILE A 167 -25.24 -0.72 4.76
C ILE A 167 -25.55 0.79 4.74
N ASP A 168 -25.64 1.40 3.56
CA ASP A 168 -25.96 2.82 3.42
C ASP A 168 -27.42 3.13 3.80
N GLU A 169 -28.34 2.23 3.43
CA GLU A 169 -29.77 2.34 3.76
C GLU A 169 -30.01 2.17 5.27
N VAL A 170 -29.18 1.37 5.94
CA VAL A 170 -29.24 1.11 7.38
C VAL A 170 -28.84 2.33 8.19
N GLN A 171 -27.81 3.06 7.73
CA GLN A 171 -27.40 4.30 8.37
C GLN A 171 -28.54 5.33 8.35
N GLU A 172 -29.28 5.41 7.24
CA GLU A 172 -30.44 6.28 7.13
C GLU A 172 -31.59 5.84 8.05
N VAL A 173 -31.91 4.54 8.10
CA VAL A 173 -32.97 4.00 8.94
C VAL A 173 -32.65 4.17 10.43
N LEU A 174 -31.42 3.86 10.86
CA LEU A 174 -30.96 4.04 12.24
C LEU A 174 -31.14 5.48 12.71
N GLY A 175 -30.93 6.46 11.83
CA GLY A 175 -31.12 7.88 12.15
C GLY A 175 -32.57 8.31 12.39
N LYS A 176 -33.55 7.46 12.07
CA LYS A 176 -34.99 7.74 12.18
C LYS A 176 -35.72 6.87 13.20
N LEU A 177 -35.07 5.82 13.72
CA LEU A 177 -35.69 4.91 14.67
C LEU A 177 -35.64 5.49 16.10
N GLU A 178 -36.81 5.58 16.73
CA GLU A 178 -36.96 6.03 18.11
C GLU A 178 -37.23 4.87 19.09
N SER A 179 -37.74 3.75 18.59
CA SER A 179 -38.08 2.56 19.36
C SER A 179 -36.82 1.73 19.68
N PRO A 180 -36.52 1.47 20.97
CA PRO A 180 -35.40 0.61 21.36
C PRO A 180 -35.47 -0.82 20.78
N ASP A 181 -36.68 -1.37 20.65
CA ASP A 181 -36.90 -2.72 20.13
C ASP A 181 -36.60 -2.79 18.62
N ASP A 182 -36.99 -1.75 17.87
CA ASP A 182 -36.68 -1.65 16.43
C ASP A 182 -35.18 -1.44 16.21
N LEU A 183 -34.53 -0.63 17.04
CA LEU A 183 -33.08 -0.44 17.02
C LEU A 183 -32.34 -1.77 17.26
N LEU A 184 -32.75 -2.53 18.29
CA LEU A 184 -32.16 -3.81 18.61
C LEU A 184 -32.40 -4.85 17.51
N SER A 185 -33.61 -4.89 16.96
CA SER A 185 -33.96 -5.76 15.83
C SER A 185 -33.10 -5.49 14.60
N LEU A 186 -32.97 -4.21 14.22
CA LEU A 186 -32.16 -3.79 13.08
C LEU A 186 -30.68 -4.09 13.31
N TRP A 187 -30.18 -3.84 14.52
CA TRP A 187 -28.82 -4.17 14.93
C TRP A 187 -28.52 -5.67 14.81
N ASN A 188 -29.43 -6.52 15.30
CA ASN A 188 -29.27 -7.97 15.21
C ASN A 188 -29.27 -8.47 13.77
N ALA A 189 -30.17 -7.94 12.92
CA ALA A 189 -30.20 -8.28 11.49
C ALA A 189 -28.89 -7.90 10.77
N ALA A 190 -28.32 -6.73 11.09
CA ALA A 190 -27.03 -6.31 10.57
C ALA A 190 -25.88 -7.21 11.08
N TYR A 191 -25.91 -7.54 12.38
CA TYR A 191 -24.90 -8.38 13.03
C TYR A 191 -24.86 -9.78 12.43
N GLU A 192 -26.00 -10.39 12.11
CA GLU A 192 -26.08 -11.71 11.50
C GLU A 192 -25.31 -11.81 10.17
N VAL A 193 -25.33 -10.75 9.35
CA VAL A 193 -24.53 -10.70 8.11
C VAL A 193 -23.04 -10.55 8.39
N ALA A 194 -22.67 -9.94 9.51
CA ALA A 194 -21.28 -9.79 9.94
C ALA A 194 -20.71 -11.06 10.60
N ILE A 195 -21.53 -11.96 11.15
CA ILE A 195 -21.08 -13.19 11.84
C ILE A 195 -20.04 -13.98 11.01
N PRO A 196 -20.28 -14.29 9.71
CA PRO A 196 -19.32 -15.02 8.90
C PRO A 196 -17.98 -14.30 8.72
N MET A 197 -17.92 -12.98 8.90
CA MET A 197 -16.66 -12.22 8.77
C MET A 197 -15.65 -12.60 9.84
N ARG A 198 -16.09 -13.05 11.01
CA ARG A 198 -15.22 -13.37 12.15
C ARG A 198 -14.10 -14.35 11.77
N ASP A 199 -14.44 -15.40 11.03
CA ASP A 199 -13.48 -16.43 10.63
C ASP A 199 -12.50 -15.91 9.58
N TYR A 200 -12.98 -15.09 8.66
CA TYR A 200 -12.13 -14.43 7.66
C TYR A 200 -11.16 -13.43 8.31
N TYR A 201 -11.62 -12.66 9.31
CA TYR A 201 -10.75 -11.76 10.09
C TYR A 201 -9.68 -12.52 10.86
N SER A 202 -10.04 -13.62 11.51
CA SER A 202 -9.08 -14.48 12.22
C SER A 202 -7.98 -14.98 11.28
N THR A 203 -8.37 -15.45 10.09
CA THR A 203 -7.44 -15.92 9.06
C THR A 203 -6.56 -14.79 8.54
N LEU A 204 -7.14 -13.61 8.28
CA LEU A 204 -6.41 -12.43 7.82
C LEU A 204 -5.33 -12.02 8.82
N ILE A 205 -5.66 -11.97 10.11
CA ILE A 205 -4.73 -11.62 11.19
C ILE A 205 -3.60 -12.66 11.29
N ALA A 206 -3.92 -13.95 11.18
CA ALA A 206 -2.91 -15.01 11.21
C ALA A 206 -1.90 -14.86 10.07
N ILE A 207 -2.37 -14.60 8.86
CA ILE A 207 -1.51 -14.38 7.68
C ILE A 207 -0.67 -13.10 7.84
N GLN A 208 -1.26 -11.99 8.28
CA GLN A 208 -0.54 -10.74 8.52
C GLN A 208 0.57 -10.92 9.58
N ASN A 209 0.28 -11.64 10.66
CA ASN A 209 1.27 -11.95 11.68
C ASN A 209 2.39 -12.86 11.15
N GLN A 210 2.06 -13.83 10.28
CA GLN A 210 3.05 -14.68 9.63
C GLN A 210 3.97 -13.86 8.71
N GLN A 211 3.42 -12.95 7.89
CA GLN A 211 4.21 -12.05 7.05
C GLN A 211 5.11 -11.14 7.90
N ALA A 212 4.58 -10.53 8.95
CA ALA A 212 5.36 -9.68 9.84
C ALA A 212 6.54 -10.46 10.48
N LYS A 213 6.32 -11.72 10.87
CA LYS A 213 7.39 -12.60 11.36
C LYS A 213 8.42 -12.90 10.29
N GLN A 214 8.00 -13.27 9.08
CA GLN A 214 8.89 -13.55 7.95
C GLN A 214 9.75 -12.35 7.58
N ASN A 215 9.18 -11.15 7.56
CA ASN A 215 9.91 -9.92 7.27
C ASN A 215 10.93 -9.62 8.37
N ARG A 216 10.58 -9.82 9.64
CA ARG A 216 11.52 -9.70 10.76
C ARG A 216 12.65 -10.73 10.69
N THR A 217 12.35 -12.00 10.42
CA THR A 217 13.39 -13.03 10.33
C THR A 217 14.29 -12.82 9.13
N SER A 218 13.76 -12.37 7.99
CA SER A 218 14.55 -12.06 6.78
C SER A 218 15.50 -10.88 7.01
N ALA A 219 15.05 -9.86 7.77
CA ALA A 219 15.90 -8.77 8.20
C ALA A 219 17.04 -9.22 9.13
N VAL A 220 16.82 -10.26 9.94
CA VAL A 220 17.83 -10.82 10.87
C VAL A 220 18.80 -11.80 10.18
N THR A 221 18.34 -12.63 9.25
CA THR A 221 19.22 -13.57 8.53
C THR A 221 20.16 -12.89 7.54
N HIS A 222 19.85 -11.69 7.07
CA HIS A 222 20.80 -10.88 6.30
C HIS A 222 21.73 -10.03 7.18
N SER A 223 21.53 -10.04 8.49
CA SER A 223 22.45 -9.49 9.48
C SER A 223 23.14 -10.61 10.27
N HIS A 224 23.73 -11.60 9.59
CA HIS A 224 24.65 -12.56 10.21
C HIS A 224 25.94 -11.86 10.68
N ILE A 225 25.80 -10.97 11.65
CA ILE A 225 26.78 -10.74 12.70
C ILE A 225 26.27 -11.63 13.83
N SER A 226 26.98 -12.73 14.08
CA SER A 226 26.65 -13.61 15.19
C SER A 226 26.72 -12.83 16.50
N CYS A 227 25.73 -13.01 17.39
CA CYS A 227 25.80 -12.47 18.76
C CYS A 227 27.07 -12.92 19.53
N SER A 228 27.81 -13.93 19.05
CA SER A 228 29.12 -14.32 19.59
C SER A 228 30.28 -13.39 19.20
N GLN A 229 30.04 -12.29 18.48
CA GLN A 229 31.03 -11.25 18.19
C GLN A 229 30.81 -9.95 19.00
N LEU A 230 29.85 -9.95 19.94
CA LEU A 230 29.52 -8.80 20.79
C LEU A 230 29.90 -8.99 22.27
N PHE A 231 30.64 -10.06 22.59
CA PHE A 231 31.28 -10.27 23.89
C PHE A 231 32.71 -10.76 23.70
#